data_AF-A3BCZ8-F1
#
_entry.id   AF-A3BCZ8-F1
#
_cell.length_a   1.000
_cell.length_b   1.000
_cell.length_c   1.000
_cell.angle_alpha   90.00
_cell.angle_beta   90.00
_cell.angle_gamma   90.00
#
_symmetry.space_group_name_H-M   'P 1'
#
loop_
_entity.id
_entity.type
_entity.pdbx_description
1 polymer ?
#
loop_
_entity_poly.entity_id
_entity_poly.type
_entity_poly.pdbx_seq_one_letter_code
_entity_poly.pdbx_strand_id
1 'polypeptide(L)'
;MANNNGYGDGDDQLTTCTKLALDHIDIDLENVQGFDSNAFTMKLFDDNDDLIYFHVVFTGETPGRRGGGGKRYSFAEIVGKDKPEEVRMWKEMDEESENCTVENCIFCTGMWHPLSGGFCGYKRKKKNRR
;
A
#
# COMPACT_ATOMS: atom_id res chain seq x y z
N MET A 1 15.63 22.99 2.20
CA MET A 1 16.42 22.07 1.37
C MET A 1 15.43 21.05 0.83
N ALA A 2 15.05 21.15 -0.44
CA ALA A 2 14.12 20.21 -1.05
C ALA A 2 14.94 19.03 -1.59
N ASN A 3 14.74 17.83 -1.03
CA ASN A 3 15.35 16.62 -1.55
C ASN A 3 14.62 16.22 -2.84
N ASN A 4 15.26 16.52 -3.97
CA ASN A 4 14.95 15.89 -5.26
C ASN A 4 15.43 14.45 -5.22
N ASN A 5 14.63 13.52 -4.71
CA ASN A 5 14.81 12.10 -4.97
C ASN A 5 14.20 11.80 -6.35
N GLY A 6 15.00 12.00 -7.40
CA GLY A 6 14.67 11.48 -8.72
C GLY A 6 14.60 9.95 -8.64
N TYR A 7 13.42 9.38 -8.85
CA TYR A 7 13.23 7.94 -8.96
C TYR A 7 13.99 7.40 -10.17
N GLY A 8 14.81 6.37 -9.95
CA GLY A 8 15.67 5.80 -10.98
C GLY A 8 14.86 4.99 -12.00
N ASP A 9 15.05 5.31 -13.28
CA ASP A 9 14.72 4.44 -14.42
C ASP A 9 15.52 3.12 -14.26
N GLY A 10 14.93 2.13 -13.57
CA GLY A 10 15.59 0.83 -13.32
C GLY A 10 15.17 0.08 -12.06
N ASP A 11 14.45 0.71 -11.13
CA ASP A 11 13.87 0.00 -9.99
C ASP A 11 12.71 -0.90 -10.42
N ASP A 12 12.57 -2.07 -9.80
CA ASP A 12 11.37 -2.91 -9.96
C ASP A 12 10.14 -2.25 -9.33
N GLN A 13 8.94 -2.77 -9.65
CA GLN A 13 7.67 -2.24 -9.16
C GLN A 13 7.60 -2.18 -7.63
N LEU A 14 8.03 -3.24 -6.94
CA LEU A 14 7.94 -3.33 -5.48
C LEU A 14 8.82 -2.26 -4.83
N THR A 15 10.04 -2.11 -5.33
CA THR A 15 10.98 -1.10 -4.88
C THR A 15 10.44 0.31 -5.12
N THR A 16 9.94 0.59 -6.32
CA THR A 16 9.39 1.90 -6.70
C THR A 16 8.18 2.28 -5.84
N CYS A 17 7.20 1.38 -5.74
CA CYS A 17 6.01 1.59 -4.92
C CYS A 17 6.35 1.79 -3.44
N THR A 18 7.29 1.01 -2.91
CA THR A 18 7.72 1.15 -1.51
C THR A 18 8.34 2.52 -1.26
N LYS A 19 9.22 3.00 -2.16
CA LYS A 19 9.84 4.34 -2.04
C LYS A 19 8.80 5.46 -2.07
N LEU A 20 7.86 5.42 -3.01
CA LEU A 20 6.76 6.40 -3.08
C LEU A 20 5.92 6.40 -1.80
N ALA A 21 5.61 5.21 -1.25
CA ALA A 21 4.89 5.10 0.00
C ALA A 21 5.67 5.70 1.18
N LEU A 22 6.99 5.49 1.25
CA LEU A 22 7.86 6.10 2.26
C LEU A 22 7.93 7.62 2.13
N ASP A 23 8.08 8.14 0.92
CA ASP A 23 8.13 9.59 0.67
C ASP A 23 6.80 10.29 0.99
N HIS A 24 5.69 9.54 1.02
CA HIS A 24 4.36 10.05 1.37
C HIS A 24 4.10 10.10 2.88
N ILE A 25 4.77 9.25 3.67
CA ILE A 25 4.52 9.18 5.11
C ILE A 25 5.48 10.09 5.88
N ASP A 26 4.96 10.77 6.90
CA ASP A 26 5.75 11.64 7.78
C ASP A 26 6.33 10.86 8.97
N ILE A 27 6.74 9.61 8.74
CA ILE A 27 7.27 8.70 9.77
C ILE A 27 8.63 8.18 9.31
N ASP A 28 9.64 8.41 10.13
CA ASP A 28 10.95 7.79 9.94
C ASP A 28 10.85 6.29 10.24
N LEU A 29 10.99 5.48 9.19
CA LEU A 29 11.08 4.03 9.29
C LEU A 29 12.51 3.57 8.99
N GLU A 30 13.04 2.73 9.87
CA GLU A 30 14.28 2.00 9.67
C GLU A 30 14.01 0.57 9.20
N ASN A 31 15.05 -0.09 8.67
CA ASN A 31 15.00 -1.50 8.25
C ASN A 31 13.84 -1.83 7.29
N VAL A 32 13.55 -0.89 6.36
CA VAL A 32 12.40 -1.03 5.46
C VAL A 32 12.61 -2.18 4.47
N GLN A 33 11.58 -3.00 4.30
CA GLN A 33 11.55 -4.11 3.36
C GLN A 33 10.19 -4.16 2.64
N GLY A 34 10.20 -4.10 1.30
CA GLY A 34 9.04 -4.44 0.48
C GLY A 34 8.76 -5.94 0.53
N PHE A 35 7.49 -6.33 0.69
CA PHE A 35 7.07 -7.73 0.75
C PHE A 35 6.41 -8.18 -0.55
N ASP A 36 5.44 -7.42 -1.03
CA ASP A 36 4.65 -7.80 -2.20
C ASP A 36 4.07 -6.55 -2.87
N SER A 37 3.91 -6.61 -4.19
CA SER A 37 3.27 -5.56 -4.97
C SER A 37 2.48 -6.13 -6.15
N ASN A 38 1.32 -5.55 -6.43
CA ASN A 38 0.41 -6.03 -7.46
C ASN A 38 -0.20 -4.86 -8.21
N ALA A 39 -0.03 -4.87 -9.54
CA ALA A 39 -0.63 -3.91 -10.44
C ALA A 39 -1.94 -4.45 -11.02
N PHE A 40 -2.93 -3.58 -11.18
CA PHE A 40 -4.19 -3.92 -11.83
C PHE A 40 -4.87 -2.68 -12.44
N THR A 41 -5.82 -2.93 -13.34
CA THR A 41 -6.67 -1.88 -13.93
C THR A 41 -8.11 -2.05 -13.47
N MET A 42 -8.85 -0.95 -13.29
CA MET A 42 -10.26 -1.00 -12.91
C MET A 42 -11.25 -1.11 -14.06
N LYS A 43 -10.79 -1.38 -15.29
CA LYS A 43 -11.65 -1.45 -16.48
C LYS A 43 -12.81 -2.44 -16.40
N LEU A 44 -12.76 -3.43 -15.49
CA LEU A 44 -13.89 -4.30 -15.22
C LEU A 44 -15.09 -3.58 -14.54
N PHE A 45 -14.88 -2.40 -13.98
CA PHE A 45 -15.86 -1.62 -13.20
C PHE A 45 -16.04 -0.20 -13.71
N ASP A 46 -15.01 0.38 -14.34
CA ASP A 46 -15.07 1.70 -14.98
C ASP A 46 -14.21 1.70 -16.27
N ASP A 47 -14.88 1.66 -17.42
CA ASP A 47 -14.23 1.65 -18.74
C ASP A 47 -13.51 2.96 -19.07
N ASN A 48 -13.84 4.06 -18.38
CA ASN A 48 -13.20 5.36 -18.59
C ASN A 48 -11.95 5.55 -17.70
N ASP A 49 -11.69 4.62 -16.80
CA ASP A 49 -10.51 4.63 -15.96
C ASP A 49 -9.28 4.24 -16.77
N ASP A 50 -8.39 5.20 -16.98
CA ASP A 50 -7.13 5.06 -17.69
C ASP A 50 -5.92 4.89 -16.75
N LEU A 51 -6.15 4.67 -15.45
CA LEU A 51 -5.10 4.50 -14.45
C LEU A 51 -4.76 3.03 -14.20
N ILE A 52 -3.51 2.82 -13.82
CA ILE A 52 -3.01 1.59 -13.23
C ILE A 52 -2.94 1.81 -11.72
N TYR A 53 -3.51 0.87 -10.98
CA TYR A 53 -3.47 0.84 -9.52
C TYR A 53 -2.43 -0.15 -9.07
N PHE A 54 -1.68 0.22 -8.05
CA PHE A 54 -0.62 -0.58 -7.44
C PHE A 54 -0.91 -0.71 -5.96
N HIS A 55 -1.11 -1.93 -5.53
CA HIS A 55 -1.12 -2.26 -4.11
C HIS A 55 0.27 -2.71 -3.70
N VAL A 56 0.79 -2.16 -2.62
CA VAL A 56 2.09 -2.54 -2.07
C VAL A 56 1.98 -2.81 -0.58
N VAL A 57 2.65 -3.87 -0.14
CA VAL A 57 2.86 -4.21 1.26
C VAL A 57 4.34 -4.13 1.55
N PHE A 58 4.69 -3.43 2.62
CA PHE A 58 6.06 -3.28 3.08
C PHE A 58 6.09 -3.25 4.61
N THR A 59 7.28 -3.37 5.19
CA THR A 59 7.49 -3.28 6.62
C THR A 59 8.57 -2.30 6.98
N GLY A 60 8.51 -1.74 8.17
CA GLY A 60 9.61 -0.97 8.76
C GLY A 60 9.53 -0.95 10.28
N GLU A 61 10.56 -0.39 10.90
CA GLU A 61 10.65 -0.21 12.34
C GLU A 61 10.64 1.29 12.67
N THR A 62 9.81 1.74 13.61
CA THR A 62 9.81 3.14 14.05
C THR A 62 10.77 3.29 15.24
N PRO A 63 11.85 4.09 15.13
CA PRO A 63 12.78 4.29 16.22
C PRO A 63 12.12 4.96 17.44
N GLY A 64 12.39 4.47 18.65
CA GLY A 64 12.07 5.19 19.88
C GLY A 64 10.62 5.15 20.39
N ARG A 65 9.71 4.39 19.76
CA ARG A 65 8.34 4.22 20.27
C ARG A 65 8.36 3.41 21.59
N ARG A 66 8.01 4.05 22.71
CA ARG A 66 7.90 3.39 24.04
C ARG A 66 6.82 2.31 23.98
N GLY A 67 7.22 1.04 24.08
CA GLY A 67 6.30 -0.11 24.05
C GLY A 67 6.79 -1.30 23.21
N GLY A 68 7.88 -1.14 22.45
CA GLY A 68 8.49 -2.21 21.68
C GLY A 68 8.67 -1.77 20.23
N GLY A 69 9.93 -1.70 19.78
CA GLY A 69 10.30 -1.50 18.38
C GLY A 69 9.97 -2.75 17.56
N GLY A 70 8.69 -3.07 17.45
CA GLY A 70 8.20 -4.18 16.65
C GLY A 70 8.11 -3.80 15.17
N LYS A 71 8.45 -4.75 14.30
CA LYS A 71 8.25 -4.66 12.85
C LYS A 71 6.78 -4.33 12.56
N ARG A 72 6.53 -3.25 11.84
CA ARG A 72 5.18 -2.83 11.42
C ARG A 72 4.98 -3.19 9.97
N TYR A 73 3.83 -3.76 9.63
CA TYR A 73 3.44 -3.87 8.22
C TYR A 73 2.71 -2.59 7.82
N SER A 74 2.76 -2.28 6.54
CA SER A 74 2.12 -1.12 5.96
C SER A 74 1.60 -1.50 4.59
N PHE A 75 0.44 -0.95 4.28
CA PHE A 75 -0.17 -1.04 2.97
C PHE A 75 -0.22 0.34 2.35
N ALA A 76 0.07 0.43 1.05
CA ALA A 76 -0.23 1.62 0.27
C ALA A 76 -0.91 1.28 -1.04
N GLU A 77 -1.82 2.16 -1.45
CA GLU A 77 -2.38 2.22 -2.80
C GLU A 77 -1.73 3.38 -3.53
N ILE A 78 -1.19 3.07 -4.71
CA ILE A 78 -0.51 4.02 -5.56
C ILE A 78 -1.17 3.94 -6.93
N VAL A 79 -1.23 5.07 -7.63
CA VAL A 79 -1.78 5.15 -8.98
C VAL A 79 -0.80 5.83 -9.92
N GLY A 80 -1.00 5.60 -11.21
CA GLY A 80 -0.41 6.39 -12.28
C GLY A 80 -0.85 5.87 -13.64
N LYS A 81 -0.49 6.59 -14.71
CA LYS A 81 -0.95 6.24 -16.07
C LYS A 81 -0.18 5.09 -16.69
N ASP A 82 1.15 5.15 -16.58
CA ASP A 82 2.06 4.15 -17.17
C ASP A 82 2.92 3.46 -16.10
N LYS A 83 3.10 4.10 -14.94
CA LYS A 83 3.96 3.67 -13.83
C LYS A 83 3.41 4.17 -12.50
N PRO A 84 3.91 3.73 -11.34
CA PRO A 84 3.52 4.29 -10.05
C PRO A 84 3.94 5.76 -9.94
N GLU A 85 3.02 6.65 -9.58
CA GLU A 85 3.26 8.11 -9.56
C GLU A 85 2.76 8.78 -8.27
N GLU A 86 1.55 8.45 -7.81
CA GLU A 86 0.88 9.14 -6.70
C GLU A 86 0.34 8.15 -5.67
N VAL A 87 0.69 8.33 -4.39
CA VAL A 87 0.10 7.57 -3.29
C VAL A 87 -1.31 8.11 -3.00
N ARG A 88 -2.33 7.26 -3.17
CA ARG A 88 -3.74 7.56 -2.87
C ARG A 88 -4.13 7.20 -1.45
N MET A 89 -3.46 6.19 -0.89
CA MET A 89 -3.72 5.71 0.44
C MET A 89 -2.48 5.10 1.04
N TRP A 90 -2.31 5.32 2.33
CA TRP A 90 -1.41 4.55 3.16
C TRP A 90 -2.09 4.16 4.46
N LYS A 91 -1.76 2.98 4.98
CA LYS A 91 -2.26 2.49 6.25
C LYS A 91 -1.28 1.54 6.92
N GLU A 92 -0.98 1.79 8.19
CA GLU A 92 -0.28 0.84 9.05
C GLU A 92 -1.16 -0.41 9.30
N MET A 93 -0.54 -1.56 9.17
CA MET A 93 -1.09 -2.90 9.39
C MET A 93 -0.38 -3.51 10.59
N ASP A 94 -1.03 -3.50 11.75
CA ASP A 94 -0.47 -4.09 12.97
C ASP A 94 -0.80 -5.59 13.00
N GLU A 95 0.22 -6.46 13.17
CA GLU A 95 0.07 -7.92 13.29
C GLU A 95 -0.83 -8.29 14.50
N GLU A 96 -0.84 -7.47 15.56
CA GLU A 96 -1.69 -7.71 16.73
C GLU A 96 -3.13 -7.22 16.52
N SER A 97 -3.38 -6.41 15.50
CA SER A 97 -4.71 -5.90 15.22
C SER A 97 -5.45 -6.88 14.31
N GLU A 98 -6.67 -7.24 14.69
CA GLU A 98 -7.65 -7.98 13.90
C GLU A 98 -8.08 -7.25 12.61
N ASN A 99 -7.21 -6.41 12.03
CA ASN A 99 -7.47 -5.46 10.96
C ASN A 99 -6.73 -5.77 9.66
N CYS A 100 -6.15 -6.96 9.49
CA CYS A 100 -5.45 -7.38 8.27
C CYS A 100 -6.04 -8.69 7.71
N THR A 101 -6.01 -8.87 6.38
CA THR A 101 -6.43 -10.11 5.71
C THR A 101 -5.80 -10.26 4.34
N VAL A 102 -5.70 -11.49 3.86
CA VAL A 102 -5.11 -11.92 2.59
C VAL A 102 -6.06 -11.85 1.37
N GLU A 103 -7.36 -11.64 1.58
CA GLU A 103 -8.39 -11.86 0.54
C GLU A 103 -9.38 -10.68 0.30
N ASN A 104 -9.10 -9.50 0.84
CA ASN A 104 -10.09 -8.41 0.78
C ASN A 104 -10.17 -7.69 -0.56
N CYS A 105 -9.10 -7.72 -1.35
CA CYS A 105 -9.07 -7.11 -2.68
C CYS A 105 -9.53 -8.10 -3.74
N ILE A 106 -10.39 -7.66 -4.65
CA ILE A 106 -10.84 -8.48 -5.79
C ILE A 106 -9.77 -8.71 -6.86
N PHE A 107 -8.73 -7.86 -6.87
CA PHE A 107 -7.69 -7.84 -7.89
C PHE A 107 -6.40 -8.51 -7.45
N CYS A 108 -6.15 -8.59 -6.15
CA CYS A 108 -4.95 -9.20 -5.61
C CYS A 108 -5.24 -10.64 -5.18
N THR A 109 -4.33 -11.57 -5.48
CA THR A 109 -4.44 -12.96 -5.05
C THR A 109 -3.45 -13.24 -3.92
N GLY A 110 -3.93 -13.34 -2.68
CA GLY A 110 -3.10 -13.72 -1.52
C GLY A 110 -2.26 -12.60 -0.88
N MET A 111 -2.33 -11.38 -1.41
CA MET A 111 -1.67 -10.21 -0.83
C MET A 111 -2.41 -9.70 0.42
N TRP A 112 -1.68 -9.15 1.39
CA TRP A 112 -2.27 -8.57 2.59
C TRP A 112 -2.89 -7.19 2.31
N HIS A 113 -4.10 -6.99 2.81
CA HIS A 113 -4.83 -5.73 2.78
C HIS A 113 -5.36 -5.38 4.16
N PRO A 114 -5.56 -4.08 4.44
CA PRO A 114 -6.28 -3.68 5.63
C PRO A 114 -7.77 -4.08 5.54
N LEU A 115 -8.40 -4.38 6.67
CA LEU A 115 -9.82 -4.72 6.78
C LEU A 115 -10.75 -3.53 6.58
N SER A 116 -10.20 -2.32 6.55
CA SER A 116 -10.90 -1.09 6.24
C SER A 116 -9.90 -0.09 5.70
N GLY A 117 -10.33 0.80 4.82
CA GLY A 117 -9.43 1.79 4.24
C GLY A 117 -10.10 2.50 3.09
N GLY A 118 -10.89 1.77 2.30
CA GLY A 118 -11.53 2.32 1.11
C GLY A 118 -10.63 2.31 -0.13
N PHE A 119 -9.57 1.49 -0.12
CA PHE A 119 -8.75 1.22 -1.29
C PHE A 119 -9.58 0.53 -2.39
N CYS A 120 -9.15 0.69 -3.63
CA CYS A 120 -9.76 0.11 -4.81
C CYS A 120 -9.79 -1.41 -4.76
N GLY A 121 -10.97 -1.98 -5.05
CA GLY A 121 -11.19 -3.42 -4.91
C GLY A 121 -11.52 -3.89 -3.49
N TYR A 122 -11.59 -3.00 -2.50
CA TYR A 122 -12.07 -3.35 -1.15
C TYR A 122 -13.55 -3.76 -1.17
N LYS A 123 -13.85 -5.01 -0.82
CA LYS A 123 -15.24 -5.45 -0.61
C LYS A 123 -15.77 -4.97 0.74
N ARG A 124 -16.62 -3.93 0.75
CA ARG A 124 -17.45 -3.64 1.94
C ARG A 124 -18.31 -4.86 2.26
N LYS A 125 -18.11 -5.49 3.42
CA LYS A 125 -19.12 -6.43 3.97
C LYS A 125 -20.46 -5.69 3.99
N LYS A 126 -21.42 -6.11 3.17
CA LYS A 126 -22.81 -5.64 3.30
C LYS A 126 -23.25 -5.99 4.71
N LYS A 127 -23.37 -5.01 5.60
CA LYS A 127 -24.15 -5.19 6.83
C LYS A 127 -25.57 -5.49 6.37
N ASN A 128 -25.99 -6.76 6.47
CA ASN A 128 -27.40 -7.09 6.40
C ASN A 128 -28.07 -6.29 7.52
N ARG A 129 -28.81 -5.24 7.16
CA ARG A 129 -29.78 -4.61 8.06
C ARG A 129 -30.84 -5.67 8.31
N ARG A 130 -30.70 -6.39 9.42
CA ARG A 130 -31.80 -7.14 10.02
C ARG A 130 -32.77 -6.15 10.64
#